data_AF-A0A239IED9-F1
#
_entry.id   AF-A0A239IED9-F1
#
_cell.length_a   1.000
_cell.length_b   1.000
_cell.length_c   1.000
_cell.angle_alpha   90.00
_cell.angle_beta   90.00
_cell.angle_gamma   90.00
#
_symmetry.space_group_name_H-M   'P 1'
#
loop_
_entity.id
_entity.type
_entity.pdbx_description
1 polymer ?
#
loop_
_entity_poly.entity_id
_entity_poly.type
_entity_poly.pdbx_seq_one_letter_code
_entity_poly.pdbx_strand_id
1 'polypeptide(L)'
;MDEYAKLLTPRTKIVAITHVSNVLGTVNPVETMIKVAHQYGACVLIDGAQSVPHIGVDVRKLDVDFYVFSGHKVYGPTRIGVLYGKRALLEEMPPWQRGGGMIKDVNFNQTTYNSLPYKFEAGTGNIADAIGLGAAIEYIQRIGIDSIERHERKLTIYAMEKLYQIPGVHIIGTAPNKTSVISFVIDRVHPESVG
;
A
#
# COMPACT_ATOMS: atom_id res chain seq x y z
N MET A 1 -18.83 -6.86 -1.17
CA MET A 1 -19.05 -5.51 -1.76
C MET A 1 -20.32 -4.88 -1.23
N ASP A 2 -21.41 -5.64 -1.10
CA ASP A 2 -22.70 -5.13 -0.61
C ASP A 2 -22.62 -4.46 0.76
N GLU A 3 -22.00 -5.11 1.74
CA GLU A 3 -21.83 -4.53 3.09
C GLU A 3 -20.96 -3.26 3.06
N TYR A 4 -19.92 -3.23 2.23
CA TYR A 4 -19.10 -2.03 2.05
C TYR A 4 -19.93 -0.85 1.52
N ALA A 5 -20.76 -1.07 0.51
CA ALA A 5 -21.60 -0.03 -0.08
C ALA A 5 -22.63 0.52 0.92
N LYS A 6 -23.20 -0.34 1.78
CA LYS A 6 -24.18 0.07 2.82
C LYS A 6 -23.58 0.99 3.88
N LEU A 7 -22.27 0.93 4.10
CA LEU A 7 -21.57 1.78 5.08
C LEU A 7 -21.33 3.21 4.56
N LEU A 8 -21.38 3.42 3.25
CA LEU A 8 -21.13 4.71 2.63
C LEU A 8 -22.39 5.57 2.66
N THR A 9 -22.23 6.83 3.08
CA THR A 9 -23.32 7.80 3.18
C THR A 9 -22.82 9.17 2.69
N PRO A 10 -23.70 10.16 2.48
CA PRO A 10 -23.28 11.53 2.17
C PRO A 10 -22.37 12.19 3.24
N ARG A 11 -22.31 11.60 4.45
CA ARG A 11 -21.40 12.04 5.52
C ARG A 11 -20.00 11.43 5.41
N THR A 12 -19.79 10.43 4.57
CA THR A 12 -18.48 9.80 4.39
C THR A 12 -17.55 10.76 3.64
N LYS A 13 -16.44 11.16 4.28
CA LYS A 13 -15.47 12.09 3.70
C LYS A 13 -14.18 11.44 3.25
N ILE A 14 -13.77 10.38 3.95
CA ILE A 14 -12.55 9.62 3.65
C ILE A 14 -12.87 8.13 3.74
N VAL A 15 -12.32 7.36 2.80
CA VAL A 15 -12.28 5.90 2.82
C VAL A 15 -10.80 5.49 2.81
N ALA A 16 -10.37 4.75 3.83
CA ALA A 16 -9.03 4.18 3.89
C ALA A 16 -9.13 2.65 3.84
N ILE A 17 -8.51 2.01 2.85
CA ILE A 17 -8.59 0.57 2.63
C ILE A 17 -7.22 0.00 2.25
N THR A 18 -6.94 -1.21 2.73
CA THR A 18 -5.76 -1.97 2.27
C THR A 18 -6.03 -2.59 0.91
N HIS A 19 -5.06 -2.56 0.01
CA HIS A 19 -5.18 -3.24 -1.28
C HIS A 19 -4.87 -4.73 -1.16
N VAL A 20 -3.87 -5.09 -0.35
CA VAL A 20 -3.53 -6.49 -0.02
C VAL A 20 -3.34 -6.64 1.48
N SER A 21 -4.09 -7.55 2.11
CA SER A 21 -3.93 -7.85 3.52
C SER A 21 -2.59 -8.52 3.81
N ASN A 22 -1.82 -7.99 4.76
CA ASN A 22 -0.57 -8.60 5.23
C ASN A 22 -0.76 -9.86 6.08
N VAL A 23 -1.99 -10.17 6.48
CA VAL A 23 -2.32 -11.35 7.29
C VAL A 23 -3.01 -12.39 6.43
N LEU A 24 -4.05 -12.00 5.69
CA LEU A 24 -4.87 -12.93 4.92
C LEU A 24 -4.32 -13.17 3.50
N GLY A 25 -3.48 -12.26 3.00
CA GLY A 25 -3.08 -12.21 1.60
C GLY A 25 -4.18 -11.72 0.66
N THR A 26 -5.42 -11.53 1.13
CA THR A 26 -6.57 -11.13 0.31
C THR A 26 -6.26 -9.88 -0.51
N VAL A 27 -6.46 -9.95 -1.82
CA VAL A 27 -6.42 -8.80 -2.73
C VAL A 27 -7.83 -8.20 -2.80
N ASN A 28 -8.00 -7.00 -2.26
CA ASN A 28 -9.29 -6.31 -2.29
C ASN A 28 -9.57 -5.74 -3.69
N PRO A 29 -10.84 -5.73 -4.16
CA PRO A 29 -11.21 -5.17 -5.46
C PRO A 29 -11.25 -3.63 -5.41
N VAL A 30 -10.10 -3.01 -5.14
CA VAL A 30 -9.98 -1.59 -4.81
C VAL A 30 -10.49 -0.67 -5.91
N GLU A 31 -10.36 -1.05 -7.19
CA GLU A 31 -10.91 -0.26 -8.31
C GLU A 31 -12.43 -0.08 -8.16
N THR A 32 -13.15 -1.14 -7.78
CA THR A 32 -14.60 -1.05 -7.58
C THR A 32 -14.91 -0.28 -6.29
N MET A 33 -14.14 -0.50 -5.23
CA MET A 33 -14.32 0.21 -3.96
C MET A 33 -14.11 1.72 -4.12
N ILE A 34 -13.08 2.14 -4.85
CA ILE A 34 -12.78 3.53 -5.17
C ILE A 34 -13.97 4.16 -5.91
N LYS A 35 -14.45 3.51 -6.99
CA LYS A 35 -15.62 4.00 -7.76
C LYS A 35 -16.84 4.21 -6.89
N VAL A 36 -17.15 3.28 -5.99
CA VAL A 36 -18.31 3.42 -5.09
C VAL A 36 -18.07 4.55 -4.07
N ALA A 37 -16.88 4.67 -3.49
CA ALA A 37 -16.56 5.77 -2.56
C ALA A 37 -16.71 7.15 -3.21
N HIS A 38 -16.25 7.30 -4.46
CA HIS A 38 -16.36 8.54 -5.21
C HIS A 38 -17.80 8.94 -5.52
N GLN A 39 -18.74 7.99 -5.66
CA GLN A 39 -20.17 8.31 -5.79
C GLN A 39 -20.73 9.07 -4.58
N TYR A 40 -20.10 8.94 -3.42
CA TYR A 40 -20.46 9.68 -2.20
C TYR A 40 -19.58 10.92 -1.97
N GLY A 41 -18.69 11.26 -2.92
CA GLY A 41 -17.75 12.37 -2.80
C GLY A 41 -16.65 12.14 -1.75
N ALA A 42 -16.39 10.89 -1.38
CA ALA A 42 -15.36 10.56 -0.40
C ALA A 42 -13.97 10.47 -1.07
N CYS A 43 -12.95 11.00 -0.40
CA CYS A 43 -11.56 10.83 -0.80
C CYS A 43 -11.06 9.42 -0.41
N VAL A 44 -10.28 8.76 -1.27
CA VAL A 44 -9.83 7.38 -1.07
C VAL A 44 -8.33 7.27 -0.87
N LEU A 45 -7.92 6.70 0.26
CA LEU A 45 -6.55 6.29 0.54
C LEU A 45 -6.42 4.78 0.44
N ILE A 46 -5.45 4.33 -0.34
CA ILE A 46 -5.09 2.92 -0.47
C ILE A 46 -3.76 2.64 0.21
N ASP A 47 -3.78 1.72 1.18
CA ASP A 47 -2.55 1.10 1.69
C ASP A 47 -2.12 -0.02 0.74
N GLY A 48 -1.07 0.25 -0.01
CA GLY A 48 -0.45 -0.66 -0.97
C GLY A 48 0.82 -1.31 -0.49
N ALA A 49 1.12 -1.30 0.82
CA ALA A 49 2.38 -1.78 1.35
C ALA A 49 2.67 -3.27 1.02
N GLN A 50 1.64 -4.10 0.87
CA GLN A 50 1.75 -5.49 0.43
C GLN A 50 1.31 -5.71 -1.02
N SER A 51 1.04 -4.65 -1.77
CA SER A 51 0.60 -4.77 -3.17
C SER A 51 1.76 -4.57 -4.12
N VAL A 52 2.51 -3.48 -3.94
CA VAL A 52 3.62 -3.10 -4.83
C VAL A 52 4.69 -4.21 -5.03
N PRO A 53 5.04 -5.04 -4.03
CA PRO A 53 6.00 -6.13 -4.27
C PRO A 53 5.42 -7.34 -5.02
N HIS A 54 4.09 -7.51 -5.03
CA HIS A 54 3.45 -8.77 -5.43
C HIS A 54 2.57 -8.65 -6.68
N ILE A 55 1.99 -7.47 -6.95
CA ILE A 55 1.06 -7.24 -8.07
C ILE A 55 1.33 -5.91 -8.77
N GLY A 56 0.97 -5.83 -10.05
CA GLY A 56 1.04 -4.59 -10.82
C GLY A 56 0.09 -3.51 -10.28
N VAL A 57 0.58 -2.28 -10.11
CA VAL A 57 -0.21 -1.14 -9.62
C VAL A 57 -0.12 0.01 -10.61
N ASP A 58 -1.29 0.45 -11.10
CA ASP A 58 -1.44 1.67 -11.89
C ASP A 58 -2.41 2.61 -11.17
N VAL A 59 -1.84 3.59 -10.46
CA VAL A 59 -2.61 4.56 -9.66
C VAL A 59 -3.51 5.45 -10.53
N ARG A 60 -3.18 5.66 -11.81
CA ARG A 60 -4.00 6.47 -12.73
C ARG A 60 -5.19 5.66 -13.19
N LYS A 61 -4.98 4.40 -13.57
CA LYS A 61 -6.08 3.48 -13.94
C LYS A 61 -7.04 3.24 -12.78
N LEU A 62 -6.51 3.12 -11.56
CA LEU A 62 -7.33 2.97 -10.35
C LEU A 62 -8.12 4.23 -9.99
N ASP A 63 -7.73 5.39 -10.52
CA ASP A 63 -8.25 6.71 -10.14
C ASP A 63 -8.16 7.00 -8.64
N VAL A 64 -7.14 6.45 -7.96
CA VAL A 64 -6.99 6.60 -6.51
C VAL A 64 -6.57 8.02 -6.11
N ASP A 65 -7.09 8.53 -5.00
CA ASP A 65 -6.74 9.86 -4.51
C ASP A 65 -5.39 9.87 -3.78
N PHE A 66 -5.14 8.88 -2.92
CA PHE A 66 -3.86 8.64 -2.26
C PHE A 66 -3.45 7.17 -2.29
N TYR A 67 -2.18 6.89 -2.55
CA TYR A 67 -1.63 5.54 -2.52
C TYR A 67 -0.30 5.53 -1.78
N VAL A 68 -0.15 4.64 -0.79
CA VAL A 68 1.04 4.58 0.05
C VAL A 68 1.70 3.21 0.03
N PHE A 69 3.03 3.18 0.11
CA PHE A 69 3.80 1.95 0.35
C PHE A 69 5.13 2.21 1.04
N SER A 70 5.76 1.15 1.56
CA SER A 70 7.04 1.21 2.27
C SER A 70 8.16 0.54 1.47
N GLY A 71 9.34 1.17 1.41
CA GLY A 71 10.48 0.70 0.62
C GLY A 71 11.01 -0.66 1.05
N HIS A 72 11.09 -0.92 2.36
CA HIS A 72 11.60 -2.19 2.90
C HIS A 72 10.75 -3.42 2.58
N LYS A 73 9.54 -3.23 2.04
CA LYS A 73 8.70 -4.32 1.55
C LYS A 73 8.86 -4.59 0.07
N VAL A 74 9.56 -3.72 -0.66
CA VAL A 74 9.83 -3.82 -2.10
C VAL A 74 11.32 -3.99 -2.38
N TYR A 75 11.99 -4.77 -1.51
CA TYR A 75 13.44 -5.04 -1.56
C TYR A 75 14.34 -3.78 -1.42
N GLY A 76 13.75 -2.64 -1.05
CA GLY A 76 14.47 -1.39 -0.83
C GLY A 76 14.95 -1.20 0.61
N PRO A 77 15.60 -0.07 0.91
CA PRO A 77 16.11 0.23 2.25
C PRO A 77 15.00 0.41 3.31
N THR A 78 15.39 0.33 4.59
CA THR A 78 14.51 0.71 5.71
C THR A 78 14.29 2.21 5.77
N ARG A 79 13.22 2.66 6.46
CA ARG A 79 12.95 4.09 6.74
C ARG A 79 12.73 5.00 5.51
N ILE A 80 12.45 4.42 4.35
CA ILE A 80 11.96 5.11 3.16
C ILE A 80 10.59 4.56 2.76
N GLY A 81 9.73 5.44 2.27
CA GLY A 81 8.38 5.11 1.80
C GLY A 81 7.88 6.16 0.83
N VAL A 82 6.73 5.90 0.23
CA VAL A 82 6.16 6.77 -0.81
C VAL A 82 4.72 7.07 -0.49
N LEU A 83 4.35 8.34 -0.66
CA LEU A 83 2.97 8.79 -0.77
C LEU A 83 2.79 9.33 -2.19
N TYR A 84 1.93 8.66 -2.94
CA TYR A 84 1.30 9.22 -4.13
C TYR A 84 0.03 9.95 -3.71
N GLY A 85 -0.22 11.10 -4.32
CA GLY A 85 -1.49 11.81 -4.19
C GLY A 85 -1.85 12.53 -5.49
N LYS A 86 -3.14 12.67 -5.77
CA LYS A 86 -3.61 13.53 -6.88
C LYS A 86 -3.12 14.96 -6.66
N ARG A 87 -2.59 15.58 -7.71
CA ARG A 87 -1.99 16.93 -7.66
C ARG A 87 -2.89 17.96 -6.99
N ALA A 88 -4.16 18.05 -7.40
CA ALA A 88 -5.11 19.03 -6.87
C ALA A 88 -5.27 18.91 -5.34
N LEU A 89 -5.32 17.67 -4.82
CA LEU A 89 -5.44 17.42 -3.38
C LEU A 89 -4.16 17.83 -2.64
N LEU A 90 -2.98 17.48 -3.17
CA LEU A 90 -1.70 17.85 -2.57
C LEU A 90 -1.45 19.38 -2.58
N GLU A 91 -1.92 20.07 -3.63
CA GLU A 91 -1.85 21.53 -3.73
C GLU A 91 -2.73 22.20 -2.67
N GLU A 92 -3.93 21.68 -2.42
CA GLU A 92 -4.89 22.18 -1.42
C GLU A 92 -4.46 21.89 0.03
N MET A 93 -3.89 20.71 0.30
CA MET A 93 -3.51 20.29 1.64
C MET A 93 -2.50 21.24 2.30
N PRO A 94 -2.60 21.54 3.60
CA PRO A 94 -1.56 22.28 4.30
C PRO A 94 -0.26 21.46 4.36
N PRO A 95 0.92 22.09 4.52
CA PRO A 95 2.16 21.37 4.70
C PRO A 95 2.12 20.50 5.97
N TRP A 96 2.79 19.36 5.92
CA TRP A 96 2.88 18.40 7.02
C TRP A 96 3.93 18.84 8.05
N GLN A 97 5.19 18.45 7.83
CA GLN A 97 6.34 18.91 8.59
C GLN A 97 6.83 20.26 8.04
N ARG A 98 7.45 21.07 8.89
CA ARG A 98 7.91 22.42 8.54
C ARG A 98 9.38 22.57 8.92
N GLY A 99 10.14 23.25 8.08
CA GLY A 99 11.58 23.46 8.25
C GLY A 99 12.25 23.83 6.93
N GLY A 100 13.58 23.74 6.85
CA GLY A 100 14.31 23.90 5.58
C GLY A 100 13.84 22.92 4.51
N GLY A 101 14.12 23.18 3.23
CA GLY A 101 13.71 22.32 2.10
C GLY A 101 12.28 22.56 1.60
N MET A 102 11.31 22.67 2.51
CA MET A 102 9.89 22.85 2.16
C MET A 102 9.42 24.31 2.11
N ILE A 103 10.24 25.24 2.56
CA ILE A 103 9.99 26.69 2.56
C ILE A 103 10.57 27.29 1.27
N LYS A 104 9.81 28.20 0.63
CA LYS A 104 10.28 29.03 -0.47
C LYS A 104 10.87 30.35 0.02
N ASP A 105 10.17 31.04 0.93
CA ASP A 105 10.60 32.29 1.56
C ASP A 105 10.07 32.35 3.00
N VAL A 106 10.88 32.88 3.93
CA VAL A 106 10.48 33.04 5.34
C VAL A 106 11.01 34.35 5.90
N ASN A 107 10.12 35.06 6.58
CA ASN A 107 10.43 36.18 7.45
C ASN A 107 9.57 36.09 8.73
N PHE A 108 9.77 37.00 9.69
CA PHE A 108 9.06 36.98 10.97
C PHE A 108 7.53 37.12 10.88
N ASN A 109 7.02 37.68 9.77
CA ASN A 109 5.59 37.94 9.59
C ASN A 109 4.91 36.92 8.67
N GLN A 110 5.65 36.28 7.76
CA GLN A 110 5.10 35.40 6.74
C GLN A 110 6.06 34.29 6.33
N THR A 111 5.50 33.12 6.00
CA THR A 111 6.20 32.01 5.35
C THR A 111 5.44 31.62 4.09
N THR A 112 6.15 31.47 2.98
CA THR A 112 5.61 30.88 1.74
C THR A 112 6.25 29.51 1.52
N TYR A 113 5.43 28.54 1.12
CA TYR A 113 5.86 27.14 0.97
C TYR A 113 6.31 26.84 -0.47
N ASN A 114 7.14 25.81 -0.60
CA ASN A 114 7.63 25.32 -1.87
C ASN A 114 6.52 24.62 -2.68
N SER A 115 6.75 24.37 -3.96
CA SER A 115 5.85 23.57 -4.79
C SER A 115 5.95 22.08 -4.46
N LEU A 116 5.01 21.30 -4.99
CA LEU A 116 5.07 19.84 -4.89
C LEU A 116 6.30 19.29 -5.64
N PRO A 117 6.94 18.21 -5.16
CA PRO A 117 6.63 17.48 -3.92
C PRO A 117 7.23 18.12 -2.64
N TYR A 118 8.17 19.04 -2.78
CA TYR A 118 8.98 19.59 -1.67
C TYR A 118 8.19 20.24 -0.54
N LYS A 119 6.96 20.72 -0.80
CA LYS A 119 6.01 21.16 0.24
C LYS A 119 5.83 20.15 1.39
N PHE A 120 6.02 18.85 1.13
CA PHE A 120 5.85 17.77 2.10
C PHE A 120 7.17 17.13 2.57
N GLU A 121 8.32 17.62 2.10
CA GLU A 121 9.64 17.03 2.38
C GLU A 121 10.52 18.03 3.14
N ALA A 122 10.20 18.22 4.43
CA ALA A 122 10.93 19.12 5.30
C ALA A 122 12.28 18.52 5.75
N GLY A 123 13.31 19.36 5.80
CA GLY A 123 14.66 19.00 6.18
C GLY A 123 15.45 18.32 5.07
N THR A 124 16.61 17.79 5.41
CA THR A 124 17.39 16.97 4.49
C THR A 124 16.67 15.64 4.28
N GLY A 125 16.27 15.37 3.04
CA GLY A 125 15.64 14.10 2.68
C GLY A 125 16.55 12.90 2.90
N ASN A 126 15.96 11.70 2.92
CA ASN A 126 16.72 10.46 3.01
C ASN A 126 17.30 10.05 1.64
N ILE A 127 18.33 10.79 1.19
CA ILE A 127 18.83 10.77 -0.19
C ILE A 127 19.30 9.38 -0.61
N ALA A 128 20.19 8.76 0.18
CA ALA A 128 20.77 7.47 -0.15
C ALA A 128 19.70 6.37 -0.24
N ASP A 129 18.75 6.37 0.70
CA ASP A 129 17.69 5.37 0.72
C ASP A 129 16.66 5.59 -0.38
N ALA A 130 16.41 6.83 -0.80
CA ALA A 130 15.58 7.12 -1.97
C ALA A 130 16.22 6.59 -3.28
N ILE A 131 17.55 6.73 -3.42
CA ILE A 131 18.31 6.14 -4.53
C ILE A 131 18.24 4.60 -4.47
N GLY A 132 18.45 4.03 -3.27
CA GLY A 132 18.36 2.58 -3.06
C GLY A 132 16.97 2.03 -3.34
N LEU A 133 15.91 2.78 -3.00
CA LEU A 133 14.54 2.43 -3.37
C LEU A 133 14.36 2.45 -4.89
N GLY A 134 14.91 3.44 -5.60
CA GLY A 134 14.91 3.47 -7.07
C GLY A 134 15.52 2.21 -7.68
N ALA A 135 16.71 1.80 -7.21
CA ALA A 135 17.36 0.58 -7.66
C ALA A 135 16.53 -0.70 -7.37
N ALA A 136 15.84 -0.75 -6.24
CA ALA A 136 14.95 -1.87 -5.90
C ALA A 136 13.73 -1.96 -6.82
N ILE A 137 13.14 -0.82 -7.19
CA ILE A 137 12.05 -0.76 -8.17
C ILE A 137 12.53 -1.19 -9.56
N GLU A 138 13.71 -0.73 -10.00
CA GLU A 138 14.32 -1.18 -11.26
C GLU A 138 14.57 -2.70 -11.27
N TYR A 139 14.97 -3.27 -10.14
CA TYR A 139 15.14 -4.72 -9.99
C TYR A 139 13.83 -5.48 -10.23
N ILE A 140 12.73 -5.05 -9.59
CA ILE A 140 11.39 -5.63 -9.80
C ILE A 140 10.96 -5.48 -11.26
N GLN A 141 11.14 -4.30 -11.85
CA GLN A 141 10.76 -4.02 -13.24
C GLN A 141 11.53 -4.90 -14.24
N ARG A 142 12.82 -5.15 -13.99
CA ARG A 142 13.65 -6.02 -14.83
C ARG A 142 13.19 -7.48 -14.82
N ILE A 143 12.74 -7.99 -13.67
CA ILE A 143 12.15 -9.33 -13.56
C ILE A 143 10.76 -9.37 -14.19
N GLY A 144 10.01 -8.27 -14.05
CA GLY A 144 8.65 -8.10 -14.53
C GLY A 144 7.64 -8.55 -13.46
N ILE A 145 6.77 -7.63 -13.05
CA ILE A 145 5.82 -7.88 -11.95
C ILE A 145 4.85 -9.02 -12.27
N ASP A 146 4.41 -9.17 -13.53
CA ASP A 146 3.55 -10.28 -13.96
C ASP A 146 4.28 -11.65 -13.88
N SER A 147 5.61 -11.66 -13.98
CA SER A 147 6.41 -12.87 -13.80
C SER A 147 6.47 -13.26 -12.33
N ILE A 148 6.71 -12.26 -11.47
CA ILE A 148 6.71 -12.41 -10.00
C ILE A 148 5.36 -12.92 -9.52
N GLU A 149 4.27 -12.24 -9.88
CA GLU A 149 2.91 -12.61 -9.49
C GLU A 149 2.58 -14.06 -9.87
N ARG A 150 2.87 -14.45 -11.13
CA ARG A 150 2.64 -15.82 -11.60
C ARG A 150 3.46 -16.85 -10.83
N HIS A 151 4.71 -16.53 -10.51
CA HIS A 151 5.58 -17.44 -9.75
C HIS A 151 5.09 -17.59 -8.31
N GLU A 152 4.82 -16.47 -7.64
CA GLU A 152 4.30 -16.44 -6.28
C GLU A 152 2.96 -17.16 -6.15
N ARG A 153 2.06 -16.99 -7.13
CA ARG A 153 0.79 -17.71 -7.18
C ARG A 153 0.99 -19.23 -7.22
N LYS A 154 1.93 -19.73 -8.01
CA LYS A 154 2.26 -21.17 -8.06
C LYS A 154 2.75 -21.67 -6.71
N LEU A 155 3.67 -20.93 -6.07
CA LEU A 155 4.18 -21.29 -4.74
C LEU A 155 3.09 -21.29 -3.67
N THR A 156 2.21 -20.29 -3.71
CA THR A 156 1.12 -20.14 -2.75
C THR A 156 0.12 -21.28 -2.86
N ILE A 157 -0.29 -21.64 -4.09
CA ILE A 157 -1.18 -22.77 -4.34
C ILE A 157 -0.54 -24.06 -3.82
N TYR A 158 0.71 -24.33 -4.21
CA TYR A 158 1.43 -25.51 -3.77
C TYR A 158 1.54 -25.60 -2.24
N ALA A 159 1.91 -24.50 -1.58
CA ALA A 159 2.04 -24.45 -0.13
C ALA A 159 0.70 -24.68 0.58
N MET A 160 -0.38 -24.05 0.09
CA MET A 160 -1.72 -24.26 0.64
C MET A 160 -2.19 -25.71 0.47
N GLU A 161 -1.99 -26.32 -0.71
CA GLU A 161 -2.31 -27.72 -0.96
C GLU A 161 -1.59 -28.67 0.00
N LYS A 162 -0.33 -28.37 0.34
CA LYS A 162 0.45 -29.15 1.30
C LYS A 162 -0.01 -28.91 2.75
N LEU A 163 -0.29 -27.66 3.12
CA LEU A 163 -0.76 -27.32 4.46
C LEU A 163 -2.11 -27.97 4.77
N TYR A 164 -3.03 -28.03 3.80
CA TYR A 164 -4.33 -28.71 3.98
C TYR A 164 -4.21 -30.22 4.24
N GLN A 165 -3.08 -30.85 3.92
CA GLN A 165 -2.85 -32.27 4.17
C GLN A 165 -2.37 -32.55 5.60
N ILE A 166 -1.99 -31.51 6.36
CA ILE A 166 -1.46 -31.65 7.72
C ILE A 166 -2.64 -31.66 8.71
N PRO A 167 -2.84 -32.75 9.48
CA PRO A 167 -3.93 -32.81 10.46
C PRO A 167 -3.84 -31.69 11.50
N GLY A 168 -4.98 -31.07 11.79
CA GLY A 168 -5.10 -29.99 12.78
C GLY A 168 -4.64 -28.61 12.29
N VAL A 169 -4.15 -28.47 11.06
CA VAL A 169 -3.83 -27.16 10.46
C VAL A 169 -5.10 -26.52 9.90
N HIS A 170 -5.32 -25.25 10.26
CA HIS A 170 -6.42 -24.43 9.76
C HIS A 170 -5.87 -23.15 9.13
N ILE A 171 -6.05 -22.98 7.82
CA ILE A 171 -5.62 -21.77 7.09
C ILE A 171 -6.62 -20.64 7.34
N ILE A 172 -6.10 -19.46 7.67
CA ILE A 172 -6.86 -18.22 7.88
C ILE A 172 -6.61 -17.30 6.67
N GLY A 173 -7.69 -16.98 5.94
CA GLY A 173 -7.61 -16.18 4.71
C GLY A 173 -7.51 -17.07 3.46
N THR A 174 -8.67 -17.51 2.99
CA THR A 174 -8.85 -18.42 1.83
C THR A 174 -9.50 -17.71 0.64
N ALA A 175 -9.37 -16.39 0.56
CA ALA A 175 -9.90 -15.60 -0.55
C ALA A 175 -9.37 -16.15 -1.90
N PRO A 176 -10.22 -16.23 -2.94
CA PRO A 176 -9.82 -16.80 -4.23
C PRO A 176 -8.73 -15.97 -4.92
N ASN A 177 -8.72 -14.66 -4.69
CA ASN A 177 -7.64 -13.76 -5.10
C ASN A 177 -6.83 -13.34 -3.87
N LYS A 178 -5.63 -13.92 -3.73
CA LYS A 178 -4.70 -13.61 -2.66
C LYS A 178 -3.25 -13.67 -3.14
N THR A 179 -2.39 -12.90 -2.48
CA THR A 179 -0.93 -12.91 -2.68
C THR A 179 -0.27 -14.01 -1.85
N SER A 180 1.06 -14.04 -1.86
CA SER A 180 1.96 -15.03 -1.23
C SER A 180 2.04 -14.95 0.30
N VAL A 181 0.90 -14.75 0.97
CA VAL A 181 0.76 -14.76 2.43
C VAL A 181 -0.16 -15.90 2.85
N ILE A 182 0.29 -16.75 3.76
CA ILE A 182 -0.51 -17.84 4.33
C ILE A 182 -0.43 -17.75 5.85
N SER A 183 -1.49 -17.23 6.47
CA SER A 183 -1.69 -17.35 7.91
C SER A 183 -2.40 -18.66 8.21
N PHE A 184 -2.00 -19.35 9.28
CA PHE A 184 -2.64 -20.58 9.72
C PHE A 184 -2.48 -20.74 11.23
N VAL A 185 -3.31 -21.60 11.81
CA VAL A 185 -3.20 -22.07 13.19
C VAL A 185 -3.16 -23.59 13.21
N ILE A 186 -2.66 -24.16 14.29
CA ILE A 186 -2.63 -25.62 14.49
C ILE A 186 -3.35 -25.93 15.80
N ASP A 187 -4.23 -26.93 15.79
CA ASP A 187 -4.97 -27.35 16.97
C ASP A 187 -4.05 -27.57 18.17
N ARG A 188 -4.36 -26.89 19.28
CA ARG A 188 -3.65 -27.00 20.58
C ARG A 188 -2.17 -26.62 20.54
N VAL A 189 -1.70 -25.93 19.50
CA VAL A 189 -0.33 -25.39 19.44
C VAL A 189 -0.40 -23.87 19.43
N HIS A 190 0.33 -23.23 20.35
CA HIS A 190 0.46 -21.78 20.34
C HIS A 190 1.29 -21.34 19.12
N PRO A 191 0.91 -20.29 18.37
CA PRO A 191 1.61 -19.89 17.15
C PRO A 191 3.12 -19.66 17.32
N GLU A 192 3.54 -19.12 18.46
CA GLU A 192 4.97 -18.89 18.78
C GLU A 192 5.77 -20.19 18.99
N SER A 193 5.09 -21.32 19.20
CA SER A 193 5.73 -22.63 19.42
C SER A 193 5.92 -23.44 18.14
N VAL A 194 5.46 -22.92 16.98
CA VAL A 194 5.54 -23.61 15.67
C VAL A 194 6.88 -23.34 14.97
N GLY A 195 7.63 -22.32 15.40
CA GLY A 195 8.88 -21.84 14.79
C GLY A 195 10.15 -22.49 15.34
#